data_AF-G7W8P7-F1
#
_entry.id   AF-G7W8P7-F1
#
_cell.length_a   1.000
_cell.length_b   1.000
_cell.length_c   1.000
_cell.angle_alpha   90.00
_cell.angle_beta   90.00
_cell.angle_gamma   90.00
#
_symmetry.space_group_name_H-M   'P 1'
#
loop_
_entity.id
_entity.type
_entity.pdbx_description
1 polymer ?
#
loop_
_entity_poly.entity_id
_entity_poly.type
_entity_poly.pdbx_seq_one_letter_code
_entity_poly.pdbx_strand_id
1 'polypeptide(L)'
;MYKSCEIFFMSGTGNSYRTATWMAETAKNRGIKSRLHQIFKDSDDKEEGTDLIGVVFPTHGFTAPWQVIRFTIKLPPGKGKHAFVAATRAGTRVASIPLPGMEGTAGYLIALLLMVKGYIVRGVMGLDMPSNWMSLHWGLNPENSMFIIRRAKIKADSFMETILAGNRKFKGILSLLLGLILSPISLAYLFIGRFFFAKLFFASGSCTGCGLCAKSCPIGAIKMTGGNKPRPYWTFSCESCMRCMGYCPNKAVESSHSFAIVLYFIASLPVSLYVLKSMRKFIPIEHCLFFFKITFDYIYKLISFFVAYLILSWLIRIPLFNKLCTYTTFTHLYRRYHEPDTALKDMELEEYSYDSPQKHKDG
;
A
#
# COMPACT_ATOMS: atom_id res chain seq x y z
N MET A 1 -33.19 1.69 2.39
CA MET A 1 -32.43 1.14 1.25
C MET A 1 -31.49 2.24 0.77
N TYR A 2 -30.22 1.94 0.49
CA TYR A 2 -29.27 2.97 0.03
C TYR A 2 -29.60 3.42 -1.39
N LYS A 3 -29.44 4.71 -1.69
CA LYS A 3 -29.60 5.29 -3.03
C LYS A 3 -28.25 5.49 -3.72
N SER A 4 -27.20 5.74 -2.95
CA SER A 4 -25.84 6.01 -3.43
C SER A 4 -24.76 5.31 -2.61
N CYS A 5 -23.68 4.89 -3.28
CA CYS A 5 -22.52 4.22 -2.69
C CYS A 5 -21.22 4.80 -3.27
N GLU A 6 -20.39 5.43 -2.45
CA GLU A 6 -19.07 5.92 -2.88
C GLU A 6 -17.98 5.00 -2.31
N ILE A 7 -17.12 4.44 -3.15
CA ILE A 7 -16.06 3.53 -2.70
C ILE A 7 -14.70 4.15 -2.97
N PHE A 8 -14.02 4.53 -1.90
CA PHE A 8 -12.65 5.01 -1.91
C PHE A 8 -11.70 3.82 -1.86
N PHE A 9 -10.71 3.81 -2.76
CA PHE A 9 -9.74 2.73 -2.83
C PHE A 9 -8.30 3.20 -2.97
N MET A 10 -7.38 2.45 -2.35
CA MET A 10 -5.96 2.53 -2.66
C MET A 10 -5.56 1.22 -3.31
N SER A 11 -4.88 1.24 -4.46
CA SER A 11 -4.36 0.01 -5.06
C SER A 11 -2.96 0.18 -5.63
N GLY A 12 -2.11 -0.82 -5.37
CA GLY A 12 -0.79 -0.90 -5.97
C GLY A 12 -0.82 -1.69 -7.28
N THR A 13 -1.13 -2.98 -7.17
CA THR A 13 -1.08 -3.94 -8.27
C THR A 13 -2.47 -4.36 -8.75
N GLY A 14 -3.51 -3.54 -8.55
CA GLY A 14 -4.88 -3.81 -9.01
C GLY A 14 -5.77 -4.63 -8.07
N ASN A 15 -5.22 -5.39 -7.10
CA ASN A 15 -6.02 -6.27 -6.22
C ASN A 15 -7.19 -5.55 -5.51
N SER A 16 -6.89 -4.42 -4.87
CA SER A 16 -7.89 -3.64 -4.13
C SER A 16 -8.83 -2.87 -5.06
N TYR A 17 -8.35 -2.42 -6.22
CA TYR A 17 -9.19 -1.80 -7.26
C TYR A 17 -10.23 -2.80 -7.78
N ARG A 18 -9.79 -4.01 -8.12
CA ARG A 18 -10.66 -5.11 -8.55
C ARG A 18 -11.71 -5.44 -7.49
N THR A 19 -11.30 -5.50 -6.22
CA THR A 19 -12.22 -5.71 -5.09
C THR A 19 -13.27 -4.59 -4.98
N ALA A 20 -12.84 -3.33 -5.08
CA ALA A 20 -13.74 -2.17 -5.05
C ALA A 20 -14.72 -2.21 -6.24
N THR A 21 -14.25 -2.59 -7.42
CA THR A 21 -15.05 -2.73 -8.64
C THR A 21 -16.16 -3.77 -8.45
N TRP A 22 -15.85 -4.97 -7.95
CA TRP A 22 -16.87 -5.98 -7.69
C TRP A 22 -17.94 -5.52 -6.69
N MET A 23 -17.52 -4.79 -5.65
CA MET A 23 -18.46 -4.23 -4.66
C MET A 23 -19.35 -3.14 -5.27
N ALA A 24 -18.80 -2.26 -6.12
CA ALA A 24 -19.57 -1.26 -6.85
C ALA A 24 -20.55 -1.91 -7.84
N GLU A 25 -20.12 -2.94 -8.58
CA GLU A 25 -20.97 -3.72 -9.48
C GLU A 25 -22.13 -4.37 -8.72
N THR A 26 -21.85 -4.95 -7.56
CA THR A 26 -22.89 -5.55 -6.70
C THR A 26 -23.92 -4.51 -6.25
N ALA A 27 -23.47 -3.31 -5.88
CA ALA A 27 -24.37 -2.19 -5.55
C ALA A 27 -25.18 -1.72 -6.75
N LYS A 28 -24.56 -1.58 -7.93
CA LYS A 28 -25.23 -1.19 -9.16
C LYS A 28 -26.31 -2.20 -9.57
N ASN A 29 -26.05 -3.50 -9.41
CA ASN A 29 -27.03 -4.55 -9.68
C ASN A 29 -28.29 -4.47 -8.80
N ARG A 30 -28.20 -3.80 -7.64
CA ARG A 30 -29.35 -3.47 -6.78
C ARG A 30 -29.97 -2.10 -7.08
N GLY A 31 -29.60 -1.46 -8.19
CA GLY A 31 -30.10 -0.13 -8.58
C GLY A 31 -29.49 1.03 -7.79
N ILE A 32 -28.34 0.82 -7.13
CA ILE A 32 -27.68 1.85 -6.30
C ILE A 32 -26.62 2.57 -7.12
N LYS A 33 -26.72 3.90 -7.20
CA LYS A 33 -25.72 4.72 -7.90
C LYS A 33 -24.37 4.55 -7.21
N SER A 34 -23.38 4.02 -7.91
CA SER A 34 -22.08 3.69 -7.33
C SER A 34 -20.94 4.35 -8.08
N ARG A 35 -19.97 4.95 -7.37
CA ARG A 35 -18.73 5.46 -7.97
C ARG A 35 -17.50 4.97 -7.19
N LEU A 36 -16.38 4.95 -7.90
CA LEU A 36 -15.08 4.58 -7.37
C LEU A 36 -14.17 5.81 -7.35
N HIS A 37 -13.44 5.98 -6.25
CA HIS A 37 -12.51 7.09 -6.02
C HIS A 37 -11.14 6.55 -5.65
N GLN A 38 -10.12 6.83 -6.47
CA GLN A 38 -8.75 6.47 -6.11
C GLN A 38 -8.24 7.44 -5.04
N ILE A 39 -7.79 6.91 -3.90
CA ILE A 39 -7.18 7.71 -2.83
C ILE A 39 -5.82 8.19 -3.34
N PHE A 40 -5.73 9.49 -3.63
CA PHE A 40 -4.50 10.19 -3.99
C PHE A 40 -3.90 10.93 -2.78
N LYS A 41 -2.75 11.59 -2.98
CA LYS A 41 -2.07 12.32 -1.89
C LYS A 41 -2.88 13.51 -1.34
N ASP A 42 -3.61 14.20 -2.22
CA ASP A 42 -4.29 15.47 -1.95
C ASP A 42 -5.77 15.41 -2.37
N SER A 43 -6.44 14.27 -2.19
CA SER A 43 -7.86 14.18 -2.53
C SER A 43 -8.72 14.98 -1.54
N ASP A 44 -9.40 16.00 -2.06
CA ASP A 44 -10.46 16.76 -1.37
C ASP A 44 -11.81 16.22 -1.87
N ASP A 45 -12.13 14.99 -1.47
CA ASP A 45 -13.33 14.32 -1.94
C ASP A 45 -14.57 14.90 -1.25
N LYS A 46 -15.39 15.62 -2.02
CA LYS A 46 -16.65 16.21 -1.53
C LYS A 46 -17.75 15.16 -1.51
N GLU A 47 -18.44 15.05 -0.37
CA GLU A 47 -19.44 14.01 -0.08
C GLU A 47 -20.90 14.44 -0.31
N GLU A 48 -21.20 15.08 -1.43
CA GLU A 48 -22.57 15.56 -1.64
C GLU A 48 -23.51 14.42 -2.04
N GLY A 49 -24.39 14.03 -1.10
CA GLY A 49 -25.53 13.14 -1.35
C GLY A 49 -25.27 11.63 -1.21
N THR A 50 -24.21 11.20 -0.51
CA THR A 50 -23.86 9.78 -0.34
C THR A 50 -24.48 9.12 0.90
N ASP A 51 -25.14 7.98 0.73
CA ASP A 51 -25.73 7.19 1.85
C ASP A 51 -24.77 6.14 2.44
N LEU A 52 -23.90 5.56 1.61
CA LEU A 52 -22.96 4.50 1.98
C LEU A 52 -21.56 4.80 1.47
N ILE A 53 -20.55 4.72 2.34
CA ILE A 53 -19.15 4.87 1.97
C ILE A 53 -18.38 3.56 2.15
N GLY A 54 -17.58 3.18 1.16
CA GLY A 54 -16.65 2.06 1.22
C GLY A 54 -15.21 2.55 1.28
N VAL A 55 -14.37 1.91 2.10
CA VAL A 55 -12.91 2.12 2.08
C VAL A 55 -12.21 0.79 1.81
N VAL A 56 -11.56 0.67 0.65
CA VAL A 56 -10.98 -0.59 0.13
C VAL A 56 -9.48 -0.44 -0.15
N PHE A 57 -8.62 -1.23 0.48
CA PHE A 57 -7.17 -0.98 0.41
C PHE A 57 -6.32 -2.23 0.69
N PRO A 58 -5.02 -2.24 0.32
CA PRO A 58 -4.10 -3.31 0.68
C PRO A 58 -3.66 -3.21 2.14
N THR A 59 -3.39 -4.34 2.77
CA THR A 59 -2.70 -4.37 4.07
C THR A 59 -1.21 -4.13 3.87
N HIS A 60 -0.64 -3.18 4.61
CA HIS A 60 0.80 -2.92 4.67
C HIS A 60 1.29 -3.10 6.11
N GLY A 61 2.30 -3.96 6.32
CA GLY A 61 2.90 -4.16 7.66
C GLY A 61 1.88 -4.55 8.75
N PHE A 62 0.92 -5.43 8.42
CA PHE A 62 -0.18 -5.86 9.31
C PHE A 62 -1.10 -4.73 9.79
N THR A 63 -1.13 -3.62 9.07
CA THR A 63 -2.03 -2.49 9.33
C THR A 63 -2.43 -1.76 8.04
N ALA A 64 -3.18 -0.67 8.16
CA ALA A 64 -3.60 0.14 7.03
C ALA A 64 -2.43 1.00 6.49
N PRO A 65 -2.32 1.22 5.18
CA PRO A 65 -1.31 2.11 4.61
C PRO A 65 -1.46 3.52 5.18
N TRP A 66 -0.34 4.23 5.34
CA TRP A 66 -0.32 5.54 5.98
C TRP A 66 -1.22 6.54 5.24
N GLN A 67 -1.28 6.44 3.91
CA GLN A 67 -2.15 7.31 3.11
C GLN A 67 -3.64 7.03 3.29
N VAL A 68 -4.04 5.78 3.52
CA VAL A 68 -5.45 5.46 3.85
C VAL A 68 -5.79 5.99 5.25
N ILE A 69 -4.89 5.85 6.21
CA ILE A 69 -5.07 6.42 7.56
C ILE A 69 -5.26 7.94 7.47
N ARG A 70 -4.39 8.65 6.74
CA ARG A 70 -4.48 10.11 6.57
C ARG A 70 -5.75 10.53 5.84
N PHE A 71 -6.12 9.82 4.79
CA PHE A 71 -7.38 10.03 4.07
C PHE A 71 -8.58 9.92 5.02
N THR A 72 -8.69 8.82 5.77
CA THR A 72 -9.81 8.61 6.70
C THR A 72 -9.90 9.68 7.79
N ILE A 73 -8.76 10.19 8.28
CA ILE A 73 -8.73 11.29 9.26
C ILE A 73 -9.26 12.60 8.64
N LYS A 74 -8.91 12.86 7.38
CA LYS A 74 -9.32 14.04 6.61
C LYS A 74 -10.77 14.01 6.13
N LEU A 75 -11.40 12.83 6.09
CA LEU A 75 -12.82 12.72 5.77
C LEU A 75 -13.66 13.69 6.62
N PRO A 76 -14.71 14.29 6.04
CA PRO A 76 -15.62 15.14 6.78
C PRO A 76 -16.39 14.32 7.83
N PRO A 77 -17.06 14.99 8.78
CA PRO A 77 -17.89 14.31 9.76
C PRO A 77 -18.97 13.46 9.10
N GLY A 78 -19.07 12.19 9.49
CA GLY A 78 -19.96 11.24 8.84
C GLY A 78 -21.44 11.49 9.06
N LYS A 79 -21.82 12.20 10.14
CA LYS A 79 -23.22 12.57 10.46
C LYS A 79 -24.19 11.37 10.40
N GLY A 80 -23.75 10.20 10.85
CA GLY A 80 -24.54 8.96 10.85
C GLY A 80 -24.56 8.20 9.52
N LYS A 81 -23.86 8.66 8.47
CA LYS A 81 -23.70 7.92 7.22
C LYS A 81 -23.14 6.52 7.48
N HIS A 82 -23.60 5.55 6.71
CA HIS A 82 -23.12 4.17 6.86
C HIS A 82 -21.78 4.00 6.15
N ALA A 83 -20.93 3.14 6.70
CA ALA A 83 -19.64 2.81 6.09
C ALA A 83 -19.33 1.32 6.11
N PHE A 84 -18.47 0.86 5.20
CA PHE A 84 -17.86 -0.46 5.25
C PHE A 84 -16.36 -0.39 4.94
N VAL A 85 -15.62 -1.38 5.41
CA VAL A 85 -14.17 -1.46 5.21
C VAL A 85 -13.78 -2.82 4.65
N ALA A 86 -12.98 -2.84 3.59
CA ALA A 86 -12.41 -4.07 3.05
C ALA A 86 -10.88 -3.95 2.86
N ALA A 87 -10.13 -4.80 3.58
CA ALA A 87 -8.68 -4.84 3.46
C ALA A 87 -8.26 -6.06 2.64
N THR A 88 -7.64 -5.86 1.48
CA THR A 88 -7.04 -6.98 0.73
C THR A 88 -5.75 -7.42 1.41
N ARG A 89 -5.55 -8.73 1.53
CA ARG A 89 -4.38 -9.35 2.20
C ARG A 89 -3.78 -10.44 1.33
N ALA A 90 -2.50 -10.71 1.53
CA ALA A 90 -1.68 -11.61 0.71
C ALA A 90 -2.07 -13.09 0.86
N GLY A 91 -3.11 -13.50 0.14
CA GLY A 91 -3.49 -14.90 0.01
C GLY A 91 -2.46 -15.68 -0.80
N THR A 92 -2.24 -16.93 -0.40
CA THR A 92 -1.40 -17.87 -1.15
C THR A 92 -2.10 -19.21 -1.33
N ARG A 93 -1.50 -20.08 -2.12
CA ARG A 93 -1.95 -21.45 -2.33
C ARG A 93 -0.73 -22.34 -2.35
N VAL A 94 -0.72 -23.34 -1.47
CA VAL A 94 0.31 -24.39 -1.44
C VAL A 94 -0.39 -25.70 -1.79
N ALA A 95 0.02 -26.33 -2.89
CA ALA A 95 -0.71 -27.42 -3.52
C ALA A 95 -2.19 -27.04 -3.76
N SER A 96 -3.14 -27.72 -3.10
CA SER A 96 -4.58 -27.45 -3.23
C SER A 96 -5.16 -26.69 -2.04
N ILE A 97 -4.33 -26.25 -1.09
CA ILE A 97 -4.78 -25.62 0.15
C ILE A 97 -4.64 -24.10 0.03
N PRO A 98 -5.74 -23.32 0.11
CA PRO A 98 -5.66 -21.87 0.24
C PRO A 98 -5.14 -21.51 1.62
N LEU A 99 -4.11 -20.67 1.66
CA LEU A 99 -3.63 -20.07 2.91
C LEU A 99 -4.04 -18.61 2.93
N PRO A 100 -4.80 -18.17 3.95
CA PRO A 100 -5.22 -16.79 4.07
C PRO A 100 -4.01 -15.90 4.36
N GLY A 101 -4.05 -14.67 3.85
CA GLY A 101 -3.15 -13.63 4.29
C GLY A 101 -3.53 -13.11 5.68
N MET A 102 -2.76 -12.14 6.18
CA MET A 102 -3.02 -11.49 7.46
C MET A 102 -3.13 -9.98 7.27
N GLU A 103 -4.31 -9.44 7.59
CA GLU A 103 -4.60 -8.00 7.57
C GLU A 103 -4.27 -7.29 8.89
N GLY A 104 -4.10 -8.04 9.97
CA GLY A 104 -3.81 -7.50 11.29
C GLY A 104 -4.86 -6.47 11.73
N THR A 105 -4.40 -5.27 12.10
CA THR A 105 -5.27 -4.17 12.54
C THR A 105 -5.90 -3.39 11.38
N ALA A 106 -5.53 -3.66 10.12
CA ALA A 106 -5.81 -2.79 8.98
C ALA A 106 -7.28 -2.37 8.84
N GLY A 107 -8.19 -3.34 8.74
CA GLY A 107 -9.62 -3.06 8.56
C GLY A 107 -10.24 -2.38 9.79
N TYR A 108 -9.92 -2.85 10.99
CA TYR A 108 -10.52 -2.33 12.22
C TYR A 108 -9.95 -0.98 12.66
N LEU A 109 -8.70 -0.66 12.32
CA LEU A 109 -8.13 0.67 12.53
C LEU A 109 -8.89 1.72 11.72
N ILE A 110 -9.14 1.45 10.44
CA ILE A 110 -9.95 2.35 9.59
C ILE A 110 -11.39 2.41 10.06
N ALA A 111 -11.99 1.28 10.47
CA ALA A 111 -13.32 1.27 11.06
C ALA A 111 -13.40 2.13 12.33
N LEU A 112 -12.40 2.07 13.22
CA LEU A 112 -12.33 2.89 14.41
C LEU A 112 -12.26 4.39 14.06
N LEU A 113 -11.40 4.77 13.12
CA LEU A 113 -11.28 6.16 12.68
C LEU A 113 -12.60 6.68 12.08
N LEU A 114 -13.29 5.87 11.27
CA LEU A 114 -14.62 6.20 10.74
C LEU A 114 -15.65 6.35 11.87
N MET A 115 -15.67 5.46 12.87
CA MET A 115 -16.58 5.59 14.02
C MET A 115 -16.33 6.89 14.81
N VAL A 116 -15.06 7.24 15.05
CA VAL A 116 -14.68 8.51 15.71
C VAL A 116 -15.16 9.73 14.91
N LYS A 117 -15.19 9.64 13.58
CA LYS A 117 -15.71 10.70 12.69
C LYS A 117 -17.24 10.74 12.62
N GLY A 118 -17.96 9.83 13.28
CA GLY A 118 -19.42 9.79 13.32
C GLY A 118 -20.07 8.98 12.19
N TYR A 119 -19.32 8.07 11.53
CA TYR A 119 -19.89 7.08 10.62
C TYR A 119 -20.41 5.86 11.37
N ILE A 120 -21.46 5.23 10.85
CA ILE A 120 -21.97 3.95 11.33
C ILE A 120 -21.35 2.83 10.50
N VAL A 121 -20.30 2.21 11.01
CA VAL A 121 -19.67 1.08 10.32
C VAL A 121 -20.61 -0.14 10.33
N ARG A 122 -21.00 -0.58 9.14
CA ARG A 122 -21.88 -1.74 8.91
C ARG A 122 -21.09 -3.03 8.67
N GLY A 123 -19.84 -2.95 8.25
CA GLY A 123 -19.03 -4.16 8.15
C GLY A 123 -17.54 -3.94 7.91
N VAL A 124 -16.78 -4.97 8.26
CA VAL A 124 -15.33 -5.06 8.08
C VAL A 124 -14.98 -6.45 7.56
N MET A 125 -14.15 -6.52 6.52
CA MET A 125 -13.68 -7.80 5.98
C MET A 125 -12.22 -7.73 5.51
N GLY A 126 -11.43 -8.74 5.88
CA GLY A 126 -10.20 -9.09 5.18
C GLY A 126 -10.50 -9.96 3.96
N LEU A 127 -9.94 -9.61 2.81
CA LEU A 127 -10.15 -10.34 1.55
C LEU A 127 -8.83 -10.86 0.99
N ASP A 128 -8.72 -12.18 0.85
CA ASP A 128 -7.53 -12.82 0.30
C ASP A 128 -7.42 -12.52 -1.20
N MET A 129 -6.37 -11.78 -1.59
CA MET A 129 -5.99 -11.54 -2.98
C MET A 129 -4.56 -12.06 -3.20
N PRO A 130 -4.14 -12.40 -4.43
CA PRO A 130 -2.82 -13.00 -4.66
C PRO A 130 -1.70 -12.12 -4.09
N SER A 131 -0.76 -12.76 -3.38
CA SER A 131 0.37 -12.05 -2.80
C SER A 131 1.19 -11.33 -3.88
N ASN A 132 1.50 -10.05 -3.62
CA ASN A 132 2.07 -9.12 -4.58
C ASN A 132 3.30 -8.38 -4.05
N TRP A 133 3.88 -8.80 -2.91
CA TRP A 133 5.06 -8.15 -2.31
C TRP A 133 6.35 -8.54 -3.04
N MET A 134 6.45 -8.12 -4.30
CA MET A 134 7.50 -8.49 -5.26
C MET A 134 8.91 -8.04 -4.87
N SER A 135 9.06 -7.17 -3.87
CA SER A 135 10.38 -6.83 -3.33
C SER A 135 10.92 -7.92 -2.38
N LEU A 136 10.06 -8.79 -1.86
CA LEU A 136 10.41 -9.82 -0.88
C LEU A 136 10.29 -11.24 -1.47
N HIS A 137 9.28 -11.51 -2.29
CA HIS A 137 9.06 -12.83 -2.89
C HIS A 137 8.47 -12.74 -4.30
N TRP A 138 8.47 -13.84 -5.05
CA TRP A 138 7.93 -13.87 -6.41
C TRP A 138 6.40 -13.82 -6.46
N GLY A 139 5.85 -13.31 -7.57
CA GLY A 139 4.42 -13.39 -7.86
C GLY A 139 3.95 -14.83 -8.11
N LEU A 140 2.73 -15.16 -7.70
CA LEU A 140 2.13 -16.48 -7.92
C LEU A 140 1.94 -16.78 -9.41
N ASN A 141 1.85 -18.06 -9.78
CA ASN A 141 1.54 -18.42 -11.16
C ASN A 141 0.08 -18.02 -11.49
N PRO A 142 -0.28 -17.92 -12.79
CA PRO A 142 -1.61 -17.49 -13.19
C PRO A 142 -2.74 -18.36 -12.63
N GLU A 143 -2.55 -19.69 -12.60
CA GLU A 143 -3.56 -20.62 -12.08
C GLU A 143 -3.86 -20.38 -10.58
N ASN A 144 -2.82 -20.28 -9.75
CA ASN A 144 -2.95 -20.00 -8.32
C ASN A 144 -3.53 -18.61 -8.07
N SER A 145 -3.15 -17.63 -8.90
CA SER A 145 -3.69 -16.27 -8.81
C SER A 145 -5.19 -16.28 -9.11
N MET A 146 -5.60 -16.91 -10.20
CA MET A 146 -7.02 -17.00 -10.59
C MET A 146 -7.85 -17.79 -9.58
N PHE A 147 -7.31 -18.86 -8.99
CA PHE A 147 -7.98 -19.60 -7.92
C PHE A 147 -8.33 -18.69 -6.73
N ILE A 148 -7.38 -17.86 -6.28
CA ILE A 148 -7.58 -16.92 -5.18
C ILE A 148 -8.57 -15.83 -5.60
N ILE A 149 -8.40 -15.22 -6.78
CA ILE A 149 -9.26 -14.16 -7.31
C ILE A 149 -10.73 -14.62 -7.40
N ARG A 150 -11.00 -15.81 -7.93
CA ARG A 150 -12.37 -16.35 -8.03
C ARG A 150 -13.03 -16.50 -6.66
N ARG A 151 -12.30 -17.01 -5.67
CA ARG A 151 -12.79 -17.14 -4.28
C ARG A 151 -13.00 -15.78 -3.62
N ALA A 152 -12.14 -14.81 -3.92
CA ALA A 152 -12.24 -13.44 -3.43
C ALA A 152 -13.51 -12.77 -3.95
N LYS A 153 -13.82 -12.90 -5.24
CA LYS A 153 -15.04 -12.34 -5.83
C LYS A 153 -16.30 -12.81 -5.11
N ILE A 154 -16.47 -14.13 -4.91
CA ILE A 154 -17.63 -14.69 -4.20
C ILE A 154 -17.79 -14.09 -2.80
N LYS A 155 -16.67 -13.93 -2.07
CA LYS A 155 -16.68 -13.33 -0.73
C LYS A 155 -17.00 -11.83 -0.77
N ALA A 156 -16.47 -11.09 -1.75
CA ALA A 156 -16.72 -9.68 -1.96
C ALA A 156 -18.21 -9.42 -2.25
N ASP A 157 -18.78 -10.15 -3.21
CA ASP A 157 -20.20 -10.07 -3.58
C ASP A 157 -21.07 -10.40 -2.35
N SER A 158 -20.85 -11.54 -1.69
CA SER A 158 -21.60 -11.95 -0.49
C SER A 158 -21.49 -10.94 0.65
N PHE A 159 -20.33 -10.31 0.84
CA PHE A 159 -20.16 -9.25 1.82
C PHE A 159 -21.02 -8.04 1.46
N MET A 160 -20.90 -7.55 0.23
CA MET A 160 -21.61 -6.36 -0.21
C MET A 160 -23.13 -6.57 -0.19
N GLU A 161 -23.63 -7.71 -0.68
CA GLU A 161 -25.04 -8.10 -0.61
C GLU A 161 -25.60 -8.03 0.83
N THR A 162 -24.80 -8.46 1.81
CA THR A 162 -25.20 -8.39 3.23
C THR A 162 -25.31 -6.94 3.71
N ILE A 163 -24.34 -6.09 3.37
CA ILE A 163 -24.34 -4.68 3.77
C ILE A 163 -25.51 -3.94 3.13
N LEU A 164 -25.75 -4.17 1.83
CA LEU A 164 -26.83 -3.54 1.06
C LEU A 164 -28.23 -3.94 1.52
N ALA A 165 -28.38 -5.13 2.13
CA ALA A 165 -29.60 -5.55 2.80
C ALA A 165 -29.85 -4.83 4.15
N GLY A 166 -28.93 -3.96 4.61
CA GLY A 166 -29.00 -3.25 5.87
C GLY A 166 -28.42 -4.02 7.07
N ASN A 167 -27.91 -5.24 6.83
CA ASN A 167 -27.34 -6.09 7.86
C ASN A 167 -25.89 -5.69 8.18
N ARG A 168 -25.39 -6.20 9.32
CA ARG A 168 -24.01 -6.02 9.75
C ARG A 168 -23.18 -7.26 9.47
N LYS A 169 -21.92 -7.08 9.03
CA LYS A 169 -21.00 -8.20 8.78
C LYS A 169 -19.57 -7.84 9.17
N PHE A 170 -19.13 -8.37 10.31
CA PHE A 170 -17.76 -8.18 10.81
C PHE A 170 -17.00 -9.50 10.75
N LYS A 171 -15.86 -9.50 10.07
CA LYS A 171 -14.94 -10.64 9.94
C LYS A 171 -13.53 -10.23 10.35
N GLY A 172 -12.62 -11.20 10.46
CA GLY A 172 -11.21 -10.92 10.77
C GLY A 172 -10.93 -10.61 12.25
N ILE A 173 -11.77 -11.03 13.20
CA ILE A 173 -11.52 -10.78 14.63
C ILE A 173 -10.22 -11.44 15.11
N LEU A 174 -9.90 -12.66 14.63
CA LEU A 174 -8.63 -13.31 14.93
C LEU A 174 -7.45 -12.53 14.36
N SER A 175 -7.58 -12.02 13.12
CA SER A 175 -6.57 -11.14 12.51
C SER A 175 -6.38 -9.86 13.34
N LEU A 176 -7.45 -9.27 13.88
CA LEU A 176 -7.37 -8.11 14.78
C LEU A 176 -6.58 -8.46 16.04
N LEU A 177 -6.92 -9.55 16.73
CA LEU A 177 -6.23 -9.96 17.96
C LEU A 177 -4.74 -10.20 17.72
N LEU A 178 -4.40 -10.94 16.66
CA LEU A 178 -3.00 -11.14 16.26
C LEU A 178 -2.33 -9.83 15.86
N GLY A 179 -3.05 -8.94 15.16
CA GLY A 179 -2.56 -7.62 14.79
C GLY A 179 -2.28 -6.72 16.00
N LEU A 180 -3.06 -6.82 17.07
CA LEU A 180 -2.82 -6.09 18.32
C LEU A 180 -1.57 -6.62 19.04
N ILE A 181 -1.38 -7.94 19.06
CA ILE A 181 -0.14 -8.56 19.56
C ILE A 181 1.07 -8.08 18.73
N LEU A 182 0.92 -8.01 17.40
CA LEU A 182 1.95 -7.54 16.47
C LEU A 182 1.96 -6.01 16.29
N SER A 183 1.26 -5.25 17.14
CA SER A 183 1.18 -3.79 17.01
C SER A 183 2.54 -3.09 17.11
N PRO A 184 3.55 -3.55 17.90
CA PRO A 184 4.88 -2.94 17.86
C PRO A 184 5.54 -3.04 16.47
N ILE A 185 5.32 -4.14 15.75
CA ILE A 185 5.82 -4.33 14.38
C ILE A 185 5.08 -3.41 13.41
N SER A 186 3.75 -3.29 13.57
CA SER A 186 2.94 -2.38 12.74
C SER A 186 3.37 -0.91 12.94
N LEU A 187 3.61 -0.49 14.17
CA LEU A 187 4.09 0.84 14.50
C LEU A 187 5.52 1.06 13.97
N ALA A 188 6.43 0.10 14.17
CA ALA A 188 7.77 0.16 13.60
C ALA A 188 7.71 0.27 12.06
N TYR A 189 6.82 -0.46 11.40
CA TYR A 189 6.60 -0.31 9.96
C TYR A 189 6.12 1.11 9.59
N LEU A 190 5.07 1.63 10.24
CA LEU A 190 4.52 2.96 9.93
C LEU A 190 5.52 4.10 10.16
N PHE A 191 6.33 4.03 11.21
CA PHE A 191 7.24 5.12 11.57
C PHE A 191 8.63 5.00 10.94
N ILE A 192 9.14 3.79 10.71
CA ILE A 192 10.49 3.60 10.15
C ILE A 192 10.53 2.63 8.96
N GLY A 193 9.84 1.50 9.04
CA GLY A 193 9.94 0.43 8.03
C GLY A 193 9.50 0.87 6.64
N ARG A 194 8.42 1.63 6.51
CA ARG A 194 7.95 2.14 5.20
C ARG A 194 9.00 3.01 4.52
N PHE A 195 9.74 3.81 5.29
CA PHE A 195 10.84 4.63 4.78
C PHE A 195 12.05 3.80 4.39
N PHE A 196 12.37 2.77 5.17
CA PHE A 196 13.42 1.82 4.83
C PHE A 196 13.11 1.15 3.48
N PHE A 197 11.92 0.54 3.32
CA PHE A 197 11.51 -0.13 2.09
C PHE A 197 11.44 0.82 0.89
N ALA A 198 10.98 2.06 1.09
CA ALA A 198 10.99 3.09 0.05
C ALA A 198 12.39 3.35 -0.55
N LYS A 199 13.46 3.12 0.22
CA LYS A 199 14.86 3.37 -0.16
C LYS A 199 15.60 2.14 -0.65
N LEU A 200 14.90 1.03 -0.87
CA LEU A 200 15.48 -0.16 -1.50
C LEU A 200 15.28 -0.19 -3.00
N PHE A 201 14.33 0.58 -3.55
CA PHE A 201 14.04 0.56 -4.97
C PHE A 201 15.11 1.25 -5.80
N PHE A 202 15.47 0.61 -6.91
CA PHE A 202 16.33 1.18 -7.95
C PHE A 202 15.87 0.72 -9.34
N ALA A 203 16.33 1.43 -10.36
CA ALA A 203 16.10 1.05 -11.76
C ALA A 203 17.34 0.31 -12.33
N SER A 204 17.13 -0.90 -12.83
CA SER A 204 18.16 -1.69 -13.51
C SER A 204 18.50 -1.12 -14.89
N GLY A 205 19.48 -1.73 -15.56
CA GLY A 205 19.94 -1.34 -16.90
C GLY A 205 18.84 -1.37 -17.97
N SER A 206 17.80 -2.19 -17.79
CA SER A 206 16.66 -2.29 -18.72
C SER A 206 15.72 -1.07 -18.67
N CYS A 207 15.91 -0.16 -17.72
CA CYS A 207 15.11 1.06 -17.65
C CYS A 207 15.37 1.93 -18.88
N THR A 208 14.30 2.30 -19.59
CA THR A 208 14.35 3.21 -20.76
C THR A 208 14.23 4.68 -20.38
N GLY A 209 13.85 5.00 -19.15
CA GLY A 209 13.59 6.38 -18.70
C GLY A 209 12.21 6.91 -19.10
N CYS A 210 11.26 6.07 -19.52
CA CYS A 210 9.94 6.48 -20.00
C CYS A 210 9.05 7.23 -18.98
N GLY A 211 9.37 7.13 -17.68
CA GLY A 211 8.65 7.85 -16.63
C GLY A 211 7.27 7.29 -16.25
N LEU A 212 6.82 6.17 -16.83
CA LEU A 212 5.51 5.57 -16.52
C LEU A 212 5.31 5.35 -15.01
N CYS A 213 6.33 4.85 -14.32
CA CYS A 213 6.28 4.63 -12.87
C CYS A 213 6.04 5.90 -12.06
N ALA A 214 6.55 7.06 -12.51
CA ALA A 214 6.32 8.33 -11.87
C ALA A 214 4.92 8.86 -12.16
N LYS A 215 4.49 8.79 -13.43
CA LYS A 215 3.16 9.24 -13.89
C LYS A 215 2.03 8.49 -13.18
N SER A 216 2.15 7.17 -13.04
CA SER A 216 1.10 6.33 -12.46
C SER A 216 1.17 6.20 -10.94
N CYS A 217 2.08 6.90 -10.26
CA CYS A 217 2.26 6.79 -8.81
C CYS A 217 1.09 7.49 -8.07
N PRO A 218 0.25 6.77 -7.32
CA PRO A 218 -0.96 7.35 -6.71
C PRO A 218 -0.68 8.39 -5.63
N ILE A 219 0.59 8.52 -5.20
CA ILE A 219 1.00 9.39 -4.11
C ILE A 219 2.13 10.33 -4.51
N GLY A 220 2.44 10.41 -5.81
CA GLY A 220 3.48 11.29 -6.35
C GLY A 220 4.87 11.06 -5.76
N ALA A 221 5.19 9.82 -5.36
CA ALA A 221 6.39 9.53 -4.60
C ALA A 221 7.65 9.30 -5.43
N ILE A 222 7.58 9.33 -6.77
CA ILE A 222 8.69 9.02 -7.65
C ILE A 222 9.02 10.26 -8.48
N LYS A 223 10.28 10.71 -8.43
CA LYS A 223 10.82 11.78 -9.27
C LYS A 223 11.71 11.20 -10.34
N MET A 224 11.59 11.65 -11.58
CA MET A 224 12.53 11.29 -12.64
C MET A 224 13.74 12.23 -12.56
N THR A 225 14.97 11.69 -12.50
CA THR A 225 16.20 12.46 -12.26
C THR A 225 17.31 12.10 -13.25
N GLY A 226 18.13 13.07 -13.64
CA GLY A 226 19.25 12.91 -14.59
C GLY A 226 19.01 13.62 -15.93
N GLY A 227 20.02 13.62 -16.81
CA GLY A 227 19.96 14.21 -18.14
C GLY A 227 19.32 13.26 -19.16
N ASN A 228 20.06 12.91 -20.22
CA ASN A 228 19.56 12.18 -21.40
C ASN A 228 18.82 10.86 -21.13
N LYS A 229 19.11 10.18 -20.00
CA LYS A 229 18.42 8.94 -19.59
C LYS A 229 17.91 9.08 -18.15
N PRO A 230 16.76 9.75 -17.93
CA PRO A 230 16.27 10.01 -16.59
C PRO A 230 15.90 8.71 -15.88
N ARG A 231 16.17 8.62 -14.58
CA ARG A 231 15.89 7.45 -13.75
C ARG A 231 14.98 7.79 -12.57
N PRO A 232 14.10 6.87 -12.17
CA PRO A 232 13.22 7.08 -11.02
C PRO A 232 14.03 7.17 -9.73
N TYR A 233 13.63 8.11 -8.89
CA TYR A 233 14.10 8.33 -7.53
C TYR A 233 12.90 8.27 -6.60
N TRP A 234 12.90 7.33 -5.65
CA TRP A 234 11.80 7.13 -4.72
C TRP A 234 11.98 8.02 -3.49
N THR A 235 11.03 8.92 -3.27
CA THR A 235 11.00 9.86 -2.14
C THR A 235 10.52 9.16 -0.85
N PHE A 236 10.61 9.84 0.29
CA PHE A 236 10.05 9.34 1.56
C PHE A 236 8.51 9.28 1.57
N SER A 237 7.84 9.83 0.56
CA SER A 237 6.40 9.63 0.40
C SER A 237 6.05 8.25 -0.15
N CYS A 238 7.01 7.42 -0.57
CA CYS A 238 6.72 6.11 -1.14
C CYS A 238 6.13 5.15 -0.10
N GLU A 239 4.97 4.57 -0.40
CA GLU A 239 4.28 3.58 0.42
C GLU A 239 4.66 2.13 0.07
N SER A 240 5.62 1.93 -0.84
CA SER A 240 6.04 0.59 -1.29
C SER A 240 4.87 -0.29 -1.78
N CYS A 241 3.89 0.31 -2.47
CA CYS A 241 2.69 -0.40 -2.95
C CYS A 241 2.93 -1.35 -4.14
N MET A 242 4.16 -1.46 -4.64
CA MET A 242 4.56 -2.30 -5.76
C MET A 242 4.02 -1.92 -7.15
N ARG A 243 3.19 -0.87 -7.31
CA ARG A 243 2.65 -0.45 -8.63
C ARG A 243 3.73 -0.29 -9.70
N CYS A 244 4.78 0.47 -9.37
CA CYS A 244 5.90 0.72 -10.28
C CYS A 244 6.67 -0.55 -10.68
N MET A 245 6.76 -1.54 -9.79
CA MET A 245 7.41 -2.82 -10.04
C MET A 245 6.52 -3.78 -10.81
N GLY A 246 5.22 -3.79 -10.54
CA GLY A 246 4.24 -4.68 -11.19
C GLY A 246 3.95 -4.29 -12.63
N TYR A 247 3.88 -2.98 -12.93
CA TYR A 247 3.47 -2.47 -14.25
C TYR A 247 4.61 -1.95 -15.13
N CYS A 248 5.87 -2.09 -14.71
CA CYS A 248 6.98 -1.67 -15.57
C CYS A 248 7.08 -2.58 -16.80
N PRO A 249 6.89 -2.08 -18.04
CA PRO A 249 6.93 -2.93 -19.24
C PRO A 249 8.31 -3.56 -19.47
N ASN A 250 9.36 -2.88 -19.03
CA ASN A 250 10.75 -3.35 -19.14
C ASN A 250 11.23 -4.13 -17.90
N LYS A 251 10.33 -4.40 -16.94
CA LYS A 251 10.62 -5.06 -15.65
C LYS A 251 11.82 -4.46 -14.91
N ALA A 252 12.03 -3.15 -15.07
CA ALA A 252 13.27 -2.49 -14.69
C ALA A 252 13.36 -2.03 -13.24
N VAL A 253 12.26 -2.05 -12.49
CA VAL A 253 12.24 -1.63 -11.09
C VAL A 253 12.57 -2.83 -10.22
N GLU A 254 13.67 -2.73 -9.48
CA GLU A 254 14.20 -3.77 -8.60
C GLU A 254 14.27 -3.28 -7.15
N SER A 255 14.39 -4.20 -6.19
CA SER A 255 14.66 -3.89 -4.78
C SER A 255 16.04 -4.43 -4.42
N SER A 256 16.93 -3.61 -3.88
CA SER A 256 18.30 -4.03 -3.57
C SER A 256 18.40 -4.68 -2.18
N HIS A 257 18.53 -6.01 -2.17
CA HIS A 257 18.72 -6.80 -0.93
C HIS A 257 20.09 -6.56 -0.30
N SER A 258 21.14 -6.48 -1.12
CA SER A 258 22.50 -6.14 -0.65
C SER A 258 22.54 -4.75 -0.02
N PHE A 259 21.89 -3.76 -0.62
CA PHE A 259 21.78 -2.43 -0.03
C PHE A 259 20.92 -2.40 1.23
N ALA A 260 19.89 -3.26 1.33
CA ALA A 260 19.10 -3.39 2.56
C ALA A 260 19.98 -3.81 3.76
N ILE A 261 20.92 -4.73 3.55
CA ILE A 261 21.89 -5.15 4.58
C ILE A 261 22.78 -3.97 4.99
N VAL A 262 23.34 -3.25 4.02
CA VAL A 262 24.15 -2.03 4.28
C VAL A 262 23.35 -1.02 5.09
N LEU A 263 22.13 -0.74 4.66
CA LEU A 263 21.24 0.24 5.29
C LEU A 263 20.86 -0.17 6.72
N TYR A 264 20.66 -1.47 6.97
CA TYR A 264 20.41 -2.02 8.30
C TYR A 264 21.61 -1.77 9.24
N PHE A 265 22.84 -2.04 8.80
CA PHE A 265 24.02 -1.80 9.62
C PHE A 265 24.23 -0.31 9.93
N ILE A 266 24.08 0.56 8.92
CA ILE A 266 24.18 2.02 9.12
C ILE A 266 23.13 2.49 10.15
N ALA A 267 21.89 2.05 10.00
CA ALA A 267 20.78 2.46 10.88
C ALA A 267 20.85 1.87 12.30
N SER A 268 21.67 0.84 12.50
CA SER A 268 21.87 0.17 13.80
C SER A 268 23.06 0.75 14.59
N LEU A 269 23.83 1.67 14.01
CA LEU A 269 24.92 2.33 14.74
C LEU A 269 24.36 3.14 15.93
N PRO A 270 24.92 3.01 17.14
CA PRO A 270 24.41 3.66 18.34
C PRO A 270 24.87 5.12 18.45
N VAL A 271 24.69 5.91 17.39
CA VAL A 271 25.17 7.31 17.30
C VAL A 271 24.59 8.18 18.40
N SER A 272 23.32 7.98 18.76
CA SER A 272 22.67 8.70 19.86
C SER A 272 23.40 8.52 21.19
N LEU A 273 23.96 7.34 21.48
CA LEU A 273 24.68 7.10 22.73
C LEU A 273 25.95 7.94 22.81
N TYR A 274 26.68 8.07 21.71
CA TYR A 274 27.89 8.90 21.65
C TYR A 274 27.58 10.40 21.79
N VAL A 275 26.52 10.86 21.13
CA VAL A 275 26.06 12.25 21.22
C VAL A 275 25.60 12.57 22.65
N LEU A 276 24.73 11.73 23.23
CA LEU A 276 24.21 11.92 24.58
C LEU A 276 25.31 11.83 25.65
N LYS A 277 26.28 10.92 25.50
CA LYS A 277 27.45 10.85 26.39
C LYS A 277 28.24 12.16 26.39
N SER A 278 28.36 12.81 25.23
CA SER A 278 29.05 14.10 25.09
C SER A 278 28.23 15.24 25.70
N MET A 279 26.90 15.23 25.52
CA MET A 279 26.00 16.24 26.07
C MET A 279 25.82 16.16 27.58
N ARG A 280 25.91 14.96 28.18
CA ARG A 280 25.83 14.77 29.65
C ARG A 280 26.90 15.58 30.41
N LYS A 281 28.01 15.94 29.75
CA LYS A 281 29.02 16.85 30.32
C LYS A 281 28.49 18.26 30.58
N PHE A 282 27.41 18.66 29.91
CA PHE A 282 26.88 20.02 29.93
C PHE A 282 25.45 20.13 30.50
N ILE A 283 24.67 19.04 30.49
CA ILE A 283 23.26 19.06 30.88
C ILE A 283 22.95 17.85 31.80
N PRO A 284 22.70 18.07 33.11
CA PRO A 284 22.31 17.03 34.05
C PRO A 284 20.79 16.84 34.05
N ILE A 285 20.25 16.12 33.07
CA ILE A 285 18.80 15.84 33.03
C ILE A 285 18.56 14.37 32.75
N GLU A 286 18.42 13.55 33.80
CA GLU A 286 18.33 12.09 33.69
C GLU A 286 17.01 11.63 33.04
N HIS A 287 15.89 12.32 33.30
CA HIS A 287 14.57 11.92 32.80
C HIS A 287 14.30 12.29 31.32
N CYS A 288 14.97 13.31 30.77
CA CYS A 288 14.79 13.69 29.36
C CYS A 288 15.67 12.88 28.40
N LEU A 289 16.73 12.20 28.89
CA LEU A 289 17.68 11.46 28.05
C LEU A 289 17.01 10.37 27.21
N PHE A 290 15.95 9.74 27.73
CA PHE A 290 15.22 8.71 26.99
C PHE A 290 14.52 9.27 25.75
N PHE A 291 13.77 10.37 25.90
CA PHE A 291 13.09 11.02 24.78
C PHE A 291 14.07 11.62 23.77
N PHE A 292 15.15 12.24 24.26
CA PHE A 292 16.23 12.71 23.39
C PHE A 292 16.87 11.54 22.63
N LYS A 293 17.15 10.42 23.29
CA LYS A 293 17.70 9.23 22.62
C LYS A 293 16.81 8.74 21.49
N ILE A 294 15.51 8.55 21.75
CA ILE A 294 14.55 8.10 20.74
C ILE A 294 14.51 9.09 19.57
N THR A 295 14.46 10.39 19.87
CA THR A 295 14.40 11.44 18.86
C THR A 295 15.67 11.48 18.01
N PHE A 296 16.85 11.41 18.63
CA PHE A 296 18.12 11.36 17.92
C PHE A 296 18.27 10.08 17.09
N ASP A 297 17.90 8.92 17.64
CA ASP A 297 17.91 7.65 16.90
C ASP A 297 17.01 7.73 15.67
N TYR A 298 15.82 8.33 15.81
CA TYR A 298 14.88 8.51 14.72
C TYR A 298 15.42 9.43 13.63
N ILE A 299 15.90 10.62 14.01
CA ILE A 299 16.49 11.60 13.09
C ILE A 299 17.71 10.99 12.37
N TYR A 300 18.61 10.36 13.12
CA TYR A 300 19.80 9.70 12.58
C TYR A 300 19.44 8.66 11.53
N LYS A 301 18.45 7.80 11.79
CA LYS A 301 18.01 6.79 10.81
C LYS A 301 17.45 7.44 9.54
N LEU A 302 16.61 8.46 9.66
CA LEU A 302 16.05 9.15 8.49
C LEU A 302 17.13 9.84 7.65
N ILE A 303 18.08 10.54 8.29
CA ILE A 303 19.21 11.16 7.61
C ILE A 303 20.08 10.10 6.96
N SER A 304 20.39 9.01 7.67
CA SER A 304 21.16 7.89 7.13
C SER A 304 20.50 7.29 5.89
N PHE A 305 19.19 7.06 5.94
CA PHE A 305 18.42 6.59 4.79
C PHE A 305 18.47 7.56 3.62
N PHE A 306 18.35 8.86 3.89
CA PHE A 306 18.43 9.89 2.86
C PHE A 306 19.79 9.92 2.18
N VAL A 307 20.87 10.02 2.96
CA VAL A 307 22.25 10.14 2.47
C VAL A 307 22.67 8.86 1.75
N ALA A 308 22.45 7.68 2.36
CA ALA A 308 22.80 6.41 1.73
C ALA A 308 22.05 6.22 0.41
N TYR A 309 20.76 6.59 0.35
CA TYR A 309 19.99 6.47 -0.88
C TYR A 309 20.38 7.50 -1.93
N LEU A 310 20.79 8.71 -1.54
CA LEU A 310 21.34 9.70 -2.46
C LEU A 310 22.60 9.13 -3.13
N ILE A 311 23.51 8.56 -2.34
CA ILE A 311 24.72 7.87 -2.83
C ILE A 311 24.34 6.71 -3.76
N LEU A 312 23.42 5.83 -3.34
CA LEU A 312 22.94 4.73 -4.18
C LEU A 312 22.39 5.25 -5.52
N SER A 313 21.55 6.28 -5.49
CA SER A 313 20.92 6.84 -6.70
C SER A 313 21.94 7.41 -7.69
N TRP A 314 23.07 7.92 -7.19
CA TRP A 314 24.20 8.35 -8.00
C TRP A 314 24.99 7.14 -8.53
N LEU A 315 25.40 6.21 -7.66
CA LEU A 315 26.17 5.01 -8.03
C LEU A 315 25.44 4.12 -9.04
N ILE A 316 24.12 3.96 -8.89
CA ILE A 316 23.28 3.16 -9.80
C ILE A 316 23.37 3.67 -11.24
N ARG A 317 23.73 4.92 -11.50
CA ARG A 317 23.94 5.46 -12.85
C ARG A 317 25.19 4.90 -13.54
N ILE A 318 26.18 4.43 -12.78
CA ILE A 318 27.38 3.78 -13.30
C ILE A 318 26.99 2.37 -13.79
N PRO A 319 27.19 2.02 -15.08
CA PRO A 319 26.70 0.76 -15.65
C PRO A 319 27.19 -0.49 -14.92
N LEU A 320 28.47 -0.53 -14.54
CA LEU A 320 29.06 -1.67 -13.83
C LEU A 320 28.42 -1.86 -12.44
N PHE A 321 28.27 -0.77 -11.69
CA PHE A 321 27.64 -0.80 -10.37
C PHE A 321 26.15 -1.20 -10.47
N ASN A 322 25.44 -0.69 -11.47
CA ASN A 322 24.06 -1.09 -11.74
C ASN A 322 23.92 -2.60 -11.98
N LYS A 323 24.81 -3.16 -12.81
CA LYS A 323 24.83 -4.59 -13.12
C LYS A 323 25.09 -5.40 -11.85
N LEU A 324 26.02 -4.96 -11.00
CA LEU A 324 26.31 -5.59 -9.70
C LEU A 324 25.08 -5.56 -8.77
N CYS A 325 24.44 -4.41 -8.61
CA CYS A 325 23.22 -4.30 -7.80
C CYS A 325 22.07 -5.17 -8.33
N THR A 326 21.94 -5.26 -9.67
CA THR A 326 20.93 -6.11 -10.31
C THR A 326 21.23 -7.60 -10.07
N TYR A 327 22.49 -8.00 -10.17
CA TYR A 327 22.92 -9.38 -9.95
C TYR A 327 22.77 -9.83 -8.49
N THR A 328 23.02 -8.92 -7.54
CA THR A 328 22.97 -9.23 -6.09
C THR A 328 21.58 -9.16 -5.47
N THR A 329 20.53 -8.94 -6.27
CA THR A 329 19.15 -9.02 -5.82
C THR A 329 18.43 -10.20 -6.46
N PHE A 330 17.54 -10.88 -5.74
CA PHE A 330 16.69 -11.91 -6.33
C PHE A 330 15.51 -11.35 -7.15
N THR A 331 15.18 -10.05 -7.00
CA THR A 331 13.96 -9.50 -7.60
C THR A 331 13.95 -9.51 -9.12
N HIS A 332 15.12 -9.55 -9.78
CA HIS A 332 15.20 -9.65 -11.24
C HIS A 332 14.79 -11.04 -11.76
N LEU A 333 14.79 -12.06 -10.90
CA LEU A 333 14.33 -13.43 -11.20
C LEU A 333 12.85 -13.62 -10.86
N TYR A 334 12.27 -12.71 -10.08
CA TYR A 334 10.91 -12.86 -9.58
C TYR A 334 9.89 -12.60 -10.68
N ARG A 335 8.89 -13.48 -10.75
CA ARG A 335 7.69 -13.23 -11.55
C ARG A 335 7.04 -11.93 -11.08
N ARG A 336 6.80 -11.01 -12.03
CA ARG A 336 6.01 -9.80 -11.77
C ARG A 336 4.53 -10.16 -11.70
N TYR A 337 3.80 -9.44 -10.86
CA TYR A 337 2.38 -9.62 -10.66
C TYR A 337 1.68 -8.27 -10.66
N HIS A 338 0.60 -8.22 -11.43
CA HIS A 338 -0.53 -7.35 -11.17
C HIS A 338 -1.80 -8.16 -11.41
N GLU A 339 -2.92 -7.65 -10.91
CA GLU A 339 -4.23 -8.24 -11.15
C GLU A 339 -4.44 -8.31 -12.68
N PRO A 340 -4.73 -9.52 -13.24
CA PRO A 340 -4.67 -9.74 -14.68
C PRO A 340 -5.55 -8.81 -15.51
N ASP A 341 -6.73 -8.49 -14.98
CA ASP A 341 -7.74 -7.73 -15.71
C ASP A 341 -7.66 -6.21 -15.42
N THR A 342 -6.70 -5.76 -14.61
CA THR A 342 -6.55 -4.35 -14.21
C THR A 342 -5.38 -3.71 -14.94
N ALA A 343 -5.67 -2.77 -15.83
CA ALA A 343 -4.68 -1.88 -16.45
C ALA A 343 -4.40 -0.65 -15.57
N LEU A 344 -3.28 0.04 -15.83
CA LEU A 344 -2.94 1.28 -15.10
C LEU A 344 -4.02 2.36 -15.26
N LYS A 345 -4.52 2.56 -16.49
CA LYS A 345 -5.57 3.54 -16.81
C LYS A 345 -6.84 3.37 -15.98
N ASP A 346 -7.13 2.14 -15.54
CA ASP A 346 -8.31 1.84 -14.74
C ASP A 346 -8.19 2.39 -13.30
N MET A 347 -6.95 2.62 -12.84
CA MET A 347 -6.63 3.14 -11.50
C MET A 347 -6.11 4.59 -11.51
N GLU A 348 -6.19 5.28 -12.65
CA GLU A 348 -5.68 6.65 -12.84
C GLU A 348 -6.81 7.71 -12.88
N LEU A 349 -8.07 7.31 -12.76
CA LEU A 349 -9.22 8.20 -12.93
C LEU A 349 -9.71 8.76 -11.58
N GLU A 350 -9.91 10.07 -11.52
CA GLU A 350 -10.42 10.81 -10.35
C GLU A 350 -11.90 10.50 -10.08
N GLU A 351 -12.69 10.19 -11.12
CA GLU A 351 -14.06 9.68 -10.99
C GLU A 351 -14.36 8.66 -12.09
N TYR A 352 -14.90 7.48 -11.74
CA TYR A 352 -15.48 6.54 -12.70
C TYR A 352 -17.00 6.46 -12.50
N SER A 353 -17.78 6.99 -13.45
CA SER A 353 -19.21 6.69 -13.57
C SER A 353 -19.38 5.48 -14.50
N TYR A 354 -19.94 4.38 -14.01
CA TYR A 354 -20.12 3.14 -14.77
C TYR A 354 -21.23 3.21 -15.84
N ASP A 355 -21.52 4.38 -16.40
CA ASP A 355 -22.62 4.61 -17.36
C ASP A 355 -22.23 4.42 -18.83
N SER A 356 -20.98 4.10 -19.14
CA SER A 356 -20.54 3.75 -20.50
C SER A 356 -20.46 2.23 -20.69
N PRO A 357 -21.19 1.61 -21.64
CA PRO A 357 -21.10 0.18 -21.91
C PRO A 357 -19.68 -0.18 -22.36
N GLN A 358 -19.03 -1.10 -21.65
CA GLN A 358 -17.78 -1.70 -22.07
C GLN A 358 -18.02 -2.45 -23.39
N LYS A 359 -17.54 -1.88 -24.50
CA LYS A 359 -17.36 -2.66 -25.73
C LYS A 359 -16.24 -3.67 -25.43
N HIS A 360 -16.63 -4.93 -25.26
CA HIS A 360 -15.76 -6.07 -25.49
C HIS A 360 -15.05 -5.84 -26.82
N LYS A 361 -13.72 -5.73 -26.79
CA LYS A 361 -12.89 -5.89 -27.99
C LYS A 361 -12.34 -7.30 -27.93
N ASP A 362 -13.05 -8.20 -28.58
CA ASP A 362 -12.45 -9.38 -29.19
C ASP A 362 -11.52 -8.89 -30.31
N GLY A 363 -10.30 -9.41 -30.35
CA GLY A 363 -9.25 -9.07 -31.32
C GLY A 363 -7.86 -9.35 -30.80
#